data_AF-A0AAU9PNE3-F1
#
_entry.id   AF-A0AAU9PNE3-F1
#
_cell.length_a   1.000
_cell.length_b   1.000
_cell.length_c   1.000
_cell.angle_alpha   90.00
_cell.angle_beta   90.00
_cell.angle_gamma   90.00
#
_symmetry.space_group_name_H-M   'P 1'
#
loop_
_entity.id
_entity.type
_entity.pdbx_description
1 polymer ?
#
loop_
_entity_poly.entity_id
_entity_poly.type
_entity_poly.pdbx_seq_one_letter_code
_entity_poly.pdbx_strand_id
1 'polypeptide(L)'
;MSILLPKTDSVQIREVWNDNLEEEFALIREIVDDYPYIAMDTEFPGVVLRPLAQFKNINDYNYVTLKDNVDMLKLIQLGLTFSDENGNLPTCGSDKPCIWQFNFREFNVNEDIFANDSIEMLKQCGIDFKKNSEMGIDANRFGELLMSSGVVLNDNICW
;
A
#
# COMPACT_ATOMS: atom_id res chain seq x y z
N MET A 1 -7.88 -9.91 29.57
CA MET A 1 -8.18 -10.32 28.18
C MET A 1 -6.92 -10.05 27.40
N SER A 2 -6.07 -11.05 27.20
CA SER A 2 -4.80 -10.90 26.49
C SER A 2 -5.09 -10.91 24.99
N ILE A 3 -4.83 -9.81 24.31
CA ILE A 3 -4.78 -9.76 22.85
C ILE A 3 -3.57 -10.60 22.45
N LEU A 4 -3.82 -11.84 22.03
CA LEU A 4 -2.80 -12.69 21.43
C LEU A 4 -2.53 -12.13 20.04
N LEU A 5 -1.54 -11.24 19.93
CA LEU A 5 -0.96 -10.91 18.65
C LEU A 5 -0.39 -12.20 18.06
N PRO A 6 -0.79 -12.60 16.84
CA PRO A 6 -0.18 -13.74 16.17
C PRO A 6 1.34 -13.55 16.13
N LYS A 7 2.11 -14.60 16.46
CA LYS A 7 3.58 -14.55 16.35
C LYS A 7 3.95 -14.16 14.91
N THR A 8 4.96 -13.33 14.69
CA THR A 8 5.35 -12.81 13.37
C THR A 8 5.59 -13.87 12.28
N ASP A 9 5.90 -15.13 12.64
CA ASP A 9 6.00 -16.26 11.70
C ASP A 9 4.64 -16.85 11.23
N SER A 10 3.53 -16.30 11.72
CA SER A 10 2.18 -16.82 11.49
C SER A 10 1.41 -16.14 10.35
N VAL A 11 1.85 -14.98 9.87
CA VAL A 11 1.21 -14.29 8.74
C VAL A 11 2.17 -14.25 7.56
N GLN A 12 1.70 -14.71 6.41
CA GLN A 12 2.41 -14.65 5.15
C GLN A 12 2.24 -13.27 4.52
N ILE A 13 3.36 -12.58 4.29
CA ILE A 13 3.38 -11.40 3.43
C ILE A 13 3.50 -11.88 1.99
N ARG A 14 2.50 -11.58 1.18
CA ARG A 14 2.46 -11.85 -0.26
C ARG A 14 3.06 -10.65 -0.98
N GLU A 15 4.35 -10.74 -1.32
CA GLU A 15 4.99 -9.71 -2.13
C GLU A 15 4.43 -9.75 -3.56
N VAL A 16 3.87 -8.63 -4.00
CA VAL A 16 3.30 -8.47 -5.33
C VAL A 16 4.25 -7.65 -6.19
N TRP A 17 4.64 -8.25 -7.31
CA TRP A 17 5.52 -7.75 -8.35
C TRP A 17 4.79 -7.85 -9.70
N ASN A 18 5.40 -7.38 -10.78
CA ASN A 18 4.73 -7.32 -12.08
C ASN A 18 4.31 -8.70 -12.63
N ASP A 19 5.04 -9.76 -12.30
CA ASP A 19 4.82 -11.12 -12.80
C ASP A 19 3.65 -11.84 -12.12
N ASN A 20 3.31 -11.51 -10.87
CA ASN A 20 2.21 -12.13 -10.12
C ASN A 20 1.02 -11.20 -9.83
N LEU A 21 1.04 -9.94 -10.31
CA LEU A 21 0.00 -8.95 -10.03
C LEU A 21 -1.43 -9.46 -10.33
N GLU A 22 -1.64 -10.10 -11.49
CA GLU A 22 -2.96 -10.62 -11.89
C GLU A 22 -3.42 -11.78 -11.00
N GLU A 23 -2.50 -12.67 -10.65
CA GLU A 23 -2.77 -13.84 -9.81
C GLU A 23 -3.18 -13.42 -8.40
N GLU A 24 -2.49 -12.42 -7.85
CA GLU A 24 -2.79 -11.89 -6.52
C GLU A 24 -4.11 -11.11 -6.51
N PHE A 25 -4.42 -10.37 -7.57
CA PHE A 25 -5.74 -9.74 -7.70
C PHE A 25 -6.88 -10.75 -7.89
N ALA A 26 -6.63 -11.90 -8.51
CA ALA A 26 -7.62 -12.97 -8.58
C ALA A 26 -7.95 -13.50 -7.18
N LEU A 27 -6.94 -13.73 -6.33
CA LEU A 27 -7.15 -14.11 -4.94
C LEU A 27 -7.91 -13.04 -4.14
N ILE A 28 -7.58 -11.76 -4.32
CA ILE A 28 -8.29 -10.66 -3.66
C ILE A 28 -9.77 -10.65 -4.04
N ARG A 29 -10.09 -10.83 -5.33
CA ARG A 29 -11.49 -10.91 -5.81
C ARG A 29 -12.26 -12.08 -5.20
N GLU A 30 -11.60 -13.19 -4.88
CA GLU A 30 -12.23 -14.35 -4.25
C GLU A 30 -12.57 -14.11 -2.77
N ILE A 31 -11.78 -13.29 -2.07
CA ILE A 31 -11.90 -13.12 -0.61
C ILE A 31 -12.60 -11.82 -0.19
N VAL A 32 -12.69 -10.81 -1.06
CA VAL A 32 -13.10 -9.45 -0.68
C VAL A 32 -14.50 -9.36 -0.05
N ASP A 33 -15.43 -10.22 -0.47
CA ASP A 33 -16.80 -10.25 0.06
C ASP A 33 -16.88 -10.94 1.44
N ASP A 34 -16.00 -11.91 1.70
CA ASP A 34 -15.93 -12.63 2.97
C ASP A 34 -15.08 -11.89 4.03
N TYR A 35 -14.13 -11.07 3.57
CA TYR A 35 -13.20 -10.30 4.41
C TYR A 35 -13.28 -8.79 4.11
N PRO A 36 -14.42 -8.13 4.39
CA PRO A 36 -14.71 -6.78 3.90
C PRO A 36 -14.05 -5.63 4.68
N TYR A 37 -13.27 -5.92 5.73
CA TYR A 37 -12.55 -4.90 6.51
C TYR A 37 -11.11 -4.79 6.03
N ILE A 38 -10.76 -3.63 5.46
CA ILE A 38 -9.49 -3.41 4.77
C ILE A 38 -8.67 -2.38 5.53
N ALA A 39 -7.50 -2.78 6.02
CA ALA A 39 -6.47 -1.85 6.48
C ALA A 39 -5.45 -1.58 5.36
N MET A 40 -5.00 -0.34 5.28
CA MET A 40 -4.09 0.14 4.24
C MET A 40 -2.93 0.91 4.86
N ASP A 41 -1.74 0.69 4.30
CA ASP A 41 -0.53 1.43 4.64
C ASP A 41 0.29 1.70 3.38
N THR A 42 1.04 2.80 3.36
CA THR A 42 1.80 3.22 2.16
C THR A 42 3.20 3.68 2.52
N GLU A 43 4.17 3.27 1.72
CA GLU A 43 5.50 3.84 1.74
C GLU A 43 5.70 4.76 0.55
N PHE A 44 6.12 5.99 0.84
CA PHE A 44 6.31 7.05 -0.14
C PHE A 44 7.54 7.90 0.23
N PRO A 45 8.12 8.66 -0.71
CA PRO A 45 9.41 9.31 -0.54
C PRO A 45 9.39 10.58 0.35
N GLY A 46 8.52 10.62 1.35
CA GLY A 46 8.45 11.67 2.36
C GLY A 46 7.66 12.91 1.96
N VAL A 47 7.95 14.03 2.63
CA VAL A 47 7.29 15.33 2.39
C VAL A 47 8.37 16.34 2.01
N VAL A 48 8.30 16.85 0.79
CA VAL A 48 9.29 17.79 0.21
C VAL A 48 8.71 19.18 -0.03
N LEU A 49 7.39 19.30 -0.18
CA LEU A 49 6.70 20.57 -0.34
C LEU A 49 6.03 20.99 0.96
N ARG A 50 6.17 22.28 1.30
CA ARG A 50 5.40 22.95 2.35
C ARG A 50 4.84 24.26 1.80
N PRO A 51 3.52 24.45 1.78
CA PRO A 51 2.92 25.68 1.30
C PRO A 51 3.37 26.89 2.13
N LEU A 52 3.72 27.98 1.45
CA LEU A 52 4.09 29.26 2.09
C LEU A 52 2.89 30.20 2.28
N ALA A 53 1.73 29.86 1.71
CA ALA A 53 0.52 30.67 1.80
C ALA A 53 -0.03 30.72 3.23
N GLN A 54 -0.77 31.79 3.53
CA GLN A 54 -1.53 31.89 4.79
C GLN A 54 -2.87 31.18 4.63
N PHE A 55 -3.11 30.19 5.48
CA PHE A 55 -4.36 29.43 5.51
C PHE A 55 -5.24 29.90 6.66
N LYS A 56 -6.56 29.92 6.42
CA LYS A 56 -7.54 30.31 7.45
C LYS A 56 -7.69 29.25 8.52
N ASN A 57 -7.50 27.98 8.17
CA ASN A 57 -7.58 26.85 9.08
C ASN A 57 -6.44 25.86 8.80
N ILE A 58 -6.14 25.02 9.78
CA ILE A 58 -5.05 24.03 9.71
C ILE A 58 -5.38 22.87 8.74
N ASN A 59 -6.67 22.57 8.53
CA ASN A 59 -7.10 21.48 7.67
C ASN A 59 -6.82 21.80 6.19
N ASP A 60 -7.04 23.04 5.76
CA ASP A 60 -6.74 23.53 4.42
C ASP A 60 -5.23 23.47 4.17
N TYR A 61 -4.43 23.88 5.17
CA TYR A 61 -2.97 23.75 5.10
C TYR A 61 -2.53 22.30 4.97
N ASN A 62 -3.07 21.40 5.80
CA ASN A 62 -2.75 19.98 5.77
C ASN A 62 -3.17 19.33 4.45
N TYR A 63 -4.37 19.66 3.94
CA TYR A 63 -4.87 19.13 2.68
C TYR A 63 -4.01 19.59 1.50
N VAL A 64 -3.67 20.88 1.41
CA VAL A 64 -2.81 21.38 0.33
C VAL A 64 -1.41 20.79 0.43
N THR A 65 -0.86 20.68 1.64
CA THR A 65 0.44 20.01 1.86
C THR A 65 0.39 18.56 1.38
N LEU A 66 -0.65 17.80 1.77
CA LEU A 66 -0.82 16.42 1.35
C LEU A 66 -0.97 16.33 -0.17
N LYS A 67 -1.90 17.08 -0.75
CA LYS A 67 -2.21 17.08 -2.18
C LYS A 67 -0.97 17.40 -3.02
N ASP A 68 -0.25 18.47 -2.70
CA ASP A 68 0.91 18.89 -3.50
C ASP A 68 2.04 17.86 -3.44
N ASN A 69 2.24 17.20 -2.30
CA ASN A 69 3.22 16.12 -2.19
C ASN A 69 2.75 14.85 -2.91
N VAL A 70 1.47 14.46 -2.79
CA VAL A 70 0.91 13.29 -3.47
C VAL A 70 0.93 13.46 -4.99
N ASP A 71 0.63 14.66 -5.51
CA ASP A 71 0.68 14.93 -6.94
C ASP A 71 2.11 14.91 -7.51
N MET A 72 3.11 15.25 -6.69
CA MET A 72 4.51 15.35 -7.11
C MET A 72 5.28 14.05 -6.94
N LEU A 73 4.99 13.29 -5.89
CA LEU A 73 5.78 12.15 -5.46
C LEU A 73 5.18 10.85 -5.98
N LYS A 74 6.04 9.85 -6.14
CA LYS A 74 5.66 8.54 -6.65
C LYS A 74 5.60 7.54 -5.51
N LEU A 75 4.52 6.77 -5.47
CA LEU A 75 4.31 5.71 -4.48
C LEU A 75 5.39 4.61 -4.65
N ILE A 76 5.89 4.08 -3.54
CA ILE A 76 6.92 3.02 -3.53
C ILE A 76 6.28 1.68 -3.16
N GLN A 77 5.43 1.67 -2.14
CA GLN A 77 4.79 0.46 -1.66
C GLN A 77 3.37 0.74 -1.16
N LEU A 78 2.48 -0.24 -1.30
CA LEU A 78 1.15 -0.27 -0.70
C LEU A 78 0.95 -1.60 0.01
N GLY A 79 0.63 -1.57 1.29
CA GLY A 79 0.17 -2.71 2.07
C GLY A 79 -1.35 -2.76 2.09
N LEU A 80 -1.94 -3.93 1.83
CA LEU A 80 -3.37 -4.20 2.04
C LEU A 80 -3.54 -5.42 2.94
N THR A 81 -4.36 -5.26 3.98
CA THR A 81 -4.75 -6.34 4.89
C THR A 81 -6.26 -6.46 4.91
N PHE A 82 -6.78 -7.66 4.65
CA PHE A 82 -8.20 -7.96 4.64
C PHE A 82 -8.56 -8.75 5.89
N SER A 83 -9.70 -8.45 6.50
CA SER A 83 -10.20 -9.17 7.66
C SER A 83 -11.72 -9.30 7.66
N ASP A 84 -12.22 -10.33 8.34
CA ASP A 84 -13.64 -10.46 8.65
C ASP A 84 -14.03 -9.57 9.84
N GLU A 85 -15.32 -9.56 10.19
CA GLU A 85 -15.86 -8.80 11.33
C GLU A 85 -15.26 -9.17 12.70
N ASN A 86 -14.62 -10.34 12.80
CA ASN A 86 -13.96 -10.82 14.02
C ASN A 86 -12.45 -10.57 14.00
N GLY A 87 -11.91 -9.97 12.93
CA GLY A 87 -10.49 -9.71 12.75
C GLY A 87 -9.68 -10.92 12.26
N ASN A 88 -10.34 -11.98 11.74
CA ASN A 88 -9.63 -13.09 11.12
C ASN A 88 -9.16 -12.71 9.72
N LEU A 89 -7.97 -13.17 9.35
CA LEU A 89 -7.36 -12.92 8.04
C LEU A 89 -7.65 -14.08 7.07
N PRO A 90 -7.73 -13.81 5.75
CA PRO A 90 -7.82 -14.87 4.75
C PRO A 90 -6.55 -15.71 4.75
N THR A 91 -6.63 -16.97 4.31
CA THR A 91 -5.44 -17.83 4.17
C THR A 91 -4.96 -17.99 2.71
N CYS A 92 -5.73 -17.49 1.74
CA CYS A 92 -5.40 -17.52 0.32
C CYS A 92 -5.00 -18.91 -0.21
N GLY A 93 -5.68 -19.97 0.25
CA GLY A 93 -5.36 -21.35 -0.14
C GLY A 93 -4.09 -21.93 0.50
N SER A 94 -3.51 -21.25 1.49
CA SER A 94 -2.36 -21.72 2.27
C SER A 94 -2.76 -22.11 3.71
N ASP A 95 -1.82 -22.67 4.47
CA ASP A 95 -2.01 -22.98 5.90
C ASP A 95 -1.85 -21.75 6.81
N LYS A 96 -1.55 -20.56 6.26
CA LYS A 96 -1.27 -19.34 7.02
C LYS A 96 -2.16 -18.18 6.57
N PRO A 97 -2.59 -17.31 7.49
CA PRO A 97 -3.05 -15.96 7.17
C PRO A 97 -2.18 -15.24 6.14
N CYS A 98 -2.77 -14.49 5.21
CA CYS A 98 -2.07 -13.72 4.19
C CYS A 98 -2.40 -12.22 4.28
N ILE A 99 -1.40 -11.39 3.96
CA ILE A 99 -1.55 -9.95 3.68
C ILE A 99 -0.75 -9.60 2.42
N TRP A 100 -1.08 -8.49 1.75
CA TRP A 100 -0.46 -8.12 0.48
C TRP A 100 0.47 -6.92 0.63
N GLN A 101 1.60 -7.01 -0.05
CA GLN A 101 2.56 -5.92 -0.18
C GLN A 101 2.83 -5.68 -1.67
N PHE A 102 2.27 -4.62 -2.21
CA PHE A 102 2.44 -4.19 -3.60
C PHE A 102 3.66 -3.30 -3.74
N ASN A 103 4.57 -3.64 -4.63
CA ASN A 103 5.84 -2.94 -4.83
C ASN A 103 5.84 -2.25 -6.19
N PHE A 104 5.89 -0.91 -6.22
CA PHE A 104 5.72 -0.10 -7.43
C PHE A 104 7.06 0.21 -8.12
N ARG A 105 7.04 0.40 -9.45
CA ARG A 105 8.25 0.63 -10.25
C ARG A 105 8.56 2.10 -10.53
N GLU A 106 7.60 2.99 -10.30
CA GLU A 106 7.61 4.35 -10.83
C GLU A 106 8.71 5.21 -10.19
N PHE A 107 9.01 4.97 -8.91
CA PHE A 107 9.99 5.75 -8.16
C PHE A 107 11.43 5.36 -8.52
N ASN A 108 12.21 6.34 -8.97
CA ASN A 108 13.61 6.25 -9.31
C ASN A 108 14.44 7.23 -8.47
N VAL A 109 15.27 6.67 -7.57
CA VAL A 109 16.14 7.45 -6.65
C VAL A 109 17.16 8.36 -7.35
N ASN A 110 17.42 8.18 -8.65
CA ASN A 110 18.36 9.00 -9.40
C ASN A 110 17.70 10.17 -10.14
N GLU A 111 16.38 10.14 -10.31
CA GLU A 111 15.64 11.07 -11.16
C GLU A 111 14.54 11.83 -10.40
N ASP A 112 13.90 11.16 -9.44
CA ASP A 112 12.74 11.70 -8.75
C ASP A 112 13.10 12.54 -7.53
N ILE A 113 12.17 13.41 -7.14
CA ILE A 113 12.28 14.24 -5.94
C ILE A 113 11.90 13.39 -4.72
N PHE A 114 12.66 13.49 -3.64
CA PHE A 114 12.40 12.80 -2.38
C PHE A 114 13.01 13.52 -1.19
N ALA A 115 12.54 13.16 0.02
CA ALA A 115 13.20 13.53 1.26
C ALA A 115 14.30 12.50 1.59
N ASN A 116 15.55 12.97 1.78
CA ASN A 116 16.71 12.09 2.03
C ASN A 116 16.49 11.18 3.25
N ASP A 117 16.04 11.76 4.36
CA ASP A 117 15.79 11.01 5.60
C ASP A 117 14.77 9.87 5.38
N SER A 118 13.75 10.09 4.56
CA SER A 118 12.76 9.07 4.21
C SER A 118 13.38 7.95 3.39
N ILE A 119 14.18 8.27 2.36
CA ILE A 119 14.84 7.24 1.54
C ILE A 119 15.87 6.44 2.33
N GLU A 120 16.63 7.09 3.22
CA GLU A 120 17.58 6.40 4.09
C GLU A 120 16.86 5.43 5.04
N MET A 121 15.75 5.87 5.65
CA MET A 121 14.92 5.02 6.49
C MET A 121 14.38 3.82 5.69
N LEU A 122 13.82 4.04 4.50
CA LEU A 122 13.28 2.97 3.66
C LEU A 122 14.35 1.94 3.26
N LYS A 123 15.59 2.39 2.95
CA LYS A 123 16.72 1.47 2.72
C LYS A 123 17.06 0.64 3.95
N GLN A 124 17.02 1.24 5.15
CA GLN A 124 17.26 0.53 6.41
C GLN A 124 16.15 -0.48 6.72
N CYS A 125 14.91 -0.17 6.32
CA CYS A 125 13.76 -1.09 6.40
C CYS A 125 13.80 -2.20 5.35
N GLY A 126 14.76 -2.18 4.41
CA GLY A 126 14.99 -3.26 3.45
C GLY A 126 14.40 -3.04 2.06
N ILE A 127 13.93 -1.83 1.73
CA ILE A 127 13.47 -1.53 0.38
C ILE A 127 14.64 -1.59 -0.61
N ASP A 128 14.50 -2.45 -1.62
CA ASP A 128 15.41 -2.55 -2.75
C ASP A 128 14.87 -1.77 -3.95
N PHE A 129 15.23 -0.50 -4.03
CA PHE A 129 14.83 0.39 -5.12
C PHE A 129 15.22 -0.10 -6.51
N LYS A 130 16.29 -0.90 -6.62
CA LYS A 130 16.68 -1.49 -7.90
C LYS A 130 15.67 -2.57 -8.28
N LYS A 131 15.32 -3.47 -7.35
CA LYS A 131 14.26 -4.48 -7.55
C LYS A 131 12.92 -3.82 -7.89
N ASN A 132 12.54 -2.74 -7.21
CA ASN A 132 11.36 -1.94 -7.59
C ASN A 132 11.40 -1.51 -9.05
N SER A 133 12.50 -0.91 -9.51
CA SER A 133 12.59 -0.44 -10.90
C SER A 133 12.54 -1.58 -11.94
N GLU A 134 13.10 -2.75 -11.62
CA GLU A 134 13.23 -3.88 -12.55
C GLU A 134 11.99 -4.80 -12.56
N MET A 135 11.35 -4.98 -11.40
CA MET A 135 10.29 -5.97 -11.18
C MET A 135 8.97 -5.37 -10.66
N GLY A 136 8.95 -4.10 -10.25
CA GLY A 136 7.80 -3.47 -9.63
C GLY A 136 6.56 -3.45 -10.53
N ILE A 137 5.39 -3.37 -9.93
CA ILE A 137 4.13 -3.26 -10.65
C ILE A 137 4.01 -1.88 -11.31
N ASP A 138 3.20 -1.80 -12.37
CA ASP A 138 2.81 -0.53 -12.98
C ASP A 138 1.58 0.00 -12.24
N ALA A 139 1.63 1.25 -11.78
CA ALA A 139 0.59 1.87 -10.98
C ALA A 139 -0.74 2.01 -11.72
N ASN A 140 -0.70 2.23 -13.05
CA ASN A 140 -1.92 2.30 -13.85
C ASN A 140 -2.57 0.92 -13.95
N ARG A 141 -1.78 -0.13 -14.21
CA ARG A 141 -2.29 -1.51 -14.25
C ARG A 141 -2.85 -1.94 -12.90
N PHE A 142 -2.16 -1.60 -11.81
CA PHE A 142 -2.69 -1.79 -10.46
C PHE A 142 -4.05 -1.09 -10.28
N GLY A 143 -4.16 0.18 -10.68
CA GLY A 143 -5.39 0.95 -10.60
C GLY A 143 -6.55 0.32 -11.37
N GLU A 144 -6.31 -0.17 -12.59
CA GLU A 144 -7.31 -0.88 -13.39
C GLU A 144 -7.84 -2.15 -12.69
N LEU A 145 -6.94 -2.93 -12.10
CA LEU A 145 -7.30 -4.16 -11.39
C LEU A 145 -8.04 -3.86 -10.08
N LEU A 146 -7.60 -2.84 -9.33
CA LEU A 146 -8.26 -2.40 -8.10
C LEU A 146 -9.68 -1.89 -8.37
N MET A 147 -9.87 -1.12 -9.43
CA MET A 147 -11.18 -0.59 -9.81
C MET A 147 -12.19 -1.69 -10.18
N SER A 148 -11.71 -2.86 -10.60
CA SER A 148 -12.54 -4.00 -11.00
C SER A 148 -12.53 -5.15 -9.97
N SER A 149 -11.89 -4.97 -8.80
CA SER A 149 -11.73 -6.05 -7.83
C SER A 149 -12.84 -6.18 -6.80
N GLY A 150 -13.73 -5.18 -6.68
CA GLY A 150 -14.73 -5.09 -5.60
C GLY A 150 -14.21 -4.48 -4.30
N VAL A 151 -12.92 -4.12 -4.24
CA VAL A 151 -12.26 -3.48 -3.08
C VAL A 151 -12.66 -2.01 -2.91
N VAL A 152 -12.92 -1.33 -4.02
CA VAL A 152 -13.37 0.07 -4.06
C VAL A 152 -14.74 0.16 -4.70
N LEU A 153 -15.46 1.26 -4.45
CA LEU A 153 -16.82 1.48 -4.95
C LEU A 153 -17.81 0.35 -4.59
N ASN A 154 -17.62 -0.25 -3.42
CA ASN A 154 -18.46 -1.30 -2.86
C ASN A 154 -18.88 -0.88 -1.45
N ASP A 155 -20.17 -0.65 -1.24
CA ASP A 155 -20.72 -0.14 0.03
C ASP A 155 -20.60 -1.14 1.19
N ASN A 156 -20.29 -2.41 0.90
CA ASN A 156 -20.07 -3.43 1.91
C ASN A 156 -18.65 -3.38 2.52
N ILE A 157 -17.72 -2.66 1.88
CA ILE A 157 -16.32 -2.59 2.32
C ILE A 157 -16.13 -1.49 3.37
N CYS A 158 -15.39 -1.82 4.42
CA CYS A 158 -14.99 -0.91 5.48
C CYS A 158 -13.47 -0.66 5.40
N TRP A 159 -13.08 0.61 5.22
CA TRP A 159 -11.70 1.11 5.25
C TRP A 159 -11.37 1.75 6.61
#